data_AF-A0A838GRU6-F1
#
_entry.id   AF-A0A838GRU6-F1
#
_cell.length_a   1.000
_cell.length_b   1.000
_cell.length_c   1.000
_cell.angle_alpha   90.00
_cell.angle_beta   90.00
_cell.angle_gamma   90.00
#
_symmetry.space_group_name_H-M   'P 1'
#
loop_
_entity.id
_entity.type
_entity.pdbx_description
1 polymer ?
#
loop_
_entity_poly.entity_id
_entity_poly.type
_entity_poly.pdbx_seq_one_letter_code
_entity_poly.pdbx_strand_id
1 'polypeptide(L)' 'MCRNITELRGLEPSATSEEIEAAARQYVRKVSGIQKVSDSTR' A
#
# COMPACT_ATOMS: atom_id res chain seq x y z
N MET A 1 -14.66 -0.72 -1.12
CA MET A 1 -14.40 -0.05 0.18
C MET A 1 -13.07 0.68 0.10
N CYS A 2 -13.08 2.01 0.19
CA CYS A 2 -11.88 2.82 0.21
C CYS A 2 -11.11 2.56 1.52
N ARG A 3 -10.06 1.75 1.47
CA ARG A 3 -9.12 1.61 2.60
C ARG A 3 -8.22 2.85 2.63
N ASN A 4 -7.96 3.38 3.82
CA ASN A 4 -6.94 4.40 4.01
C ASN A 4 -5.57 3.74 3.83
N ILE A 5 -4.64 4.50 3.25
CA ILE A 5 -3.25 4.07 3.12
C ILE A 5 -2.58 4.32 4.46
N THR A 6 -1.83 3.35 4.99
CA THR A 6 -1.07 3.54 6.21
C THR A 6 -0.04 4.66 6.03
N GLU A 7 -0.16 5.73 6.81
CA GLU A 7 0.85 6.79 6.87
C GLU A 7 2.00 6.36 7.77
N LEU A 8 3.24 6.43 7.26
CA LEU A 8 4.45 6.00 7.98
C LEU A 8 5.25 7.17 8.56
N ARG A 9 4.78 8.40 8.37
CA ARG A 9 5.47 9.60 8.82
C ARG A 9 5.39 9.72 10.34
N GLY A 10 6.54 9.88 11.00
CA GLY A 10 6.61 10.14 12.44
C GLY A 10 6.46 8.88 13.32
N LEU A 11 6.58 7.69 12.75
CA LEU A 11 6.65 6.45 13.53
C LEU A 11 7.99 6.36 14.28
N GLU A 12 7.92 6.05 15.58
CA GLU A 12 9.05 5.61 16.38
C GLU A 12 8.77 4.22 16.98
N PRO A 13 9.62 3.20 16.71
CA PRO A 13 10.75 3.22 15.76
C PRO A 13 10.30 3.43 14.31
N SER A 14 11.22 3.81 13.42
CA SER A 14 10.91 4.00 12.00
C SER A 14 10.35 2.73 11.37
N ALA A 15 9.45 2.92 10.40
CA ALA A 15 8.81 1.80 9.70
C ALA A 15 9.84 0.82 9.14
N THR A 16 9.58 -0.45 9.35
CA THR A 16 10.35 -1.55 8.79
C THR A 16 10.12 -1.65 7.27
N SER A 17 11.04 -2.31 6.56
CA SER A 17 10.90 -2.53 5.12
C SER A 17 9.60 -3.24 4.74
N GLU A 18 9.14 -4.17 5.59
CA GLU A 18 7.89 -4.90 5.39
C GLU A 18 6.66 -3.98 5.50
N GLU A 19 6.66 -3.06 6.46
CA GLU A 19 5.58 -2.07 6.63
C GLU A 19 5.57 -1.04 5.50
N ILE A 20 6.75 -0.63 5.02
CA ILE A 20 6.90 0.23 3.85
C ILE A 20 6.34 -0.45 2.61
N GLU A 21 6.69 -1.72 2.38
CA GLU A 21 6.19 -2.49 1.24
C GLU A 21 4.67 -2.66 1.33
N ALA A 22 4.14 -2.94 2.52
CA ALA A 22 2.71 -3.05 2.74
C ALA A 22 1.97 -1.74 2.43
N ALA A 23 2.46 -0.60 2.92
CA ALA A 23 1.89 0.71 2.65
C ALA A 23 1.97 1.08 1.15
N ALA A 24 3.10 0.79 0.50
CA ALA A 24 3.28 1.01 -0.93
C ALA A 24 2.30 0.17 -1.77
N ARG A 25 2.09 -1.11 -1.43
CA ARG A 25 1.11 -1.98 -2.09
C ARG A 25 -0.32 -1.44 -1.93
N GLN A 26 -0.66 -0.89 -0.77
CA GLN A 26 -1.95 -0.23 -0.55
C GLN A 26 -2.09 1.00 -1.44
N TYR A 27 -1.06 1.85 -1.53
CA TYR A 27 -1.05 3.03 -2.40
C TYR A 27 -1.27 2.64 -3.87
N VAL A 28 -0.49 1.70 -4.39
CA VAL A 28 -0.61 1.24 -5.78
C VAL A 28 -2.01 0.73 -6.07
N ARG A 29 -2.59 -0.10 -5.19
CA ARG A 29 -3.96 -0.62 -5.36
C ARG A 29 -5.02 0.48 -5.31
N LYS A 30 -4.85 1.47 -4.44
CA LYS A 30 -5.80 2.58 -4.29
C LYS A 30 -5.76 3.52 -5.49
N VAL A 31 -4.55 3.89 -5.94
CA VAL A 31 -4.35 4.84 -7.04
C VAL A 31 -4.63 4.21 -8.41
N SER A 32 -4.26 2.95 -8.63
CA SER A 32 -4.52 2.27 -9.90
C SER A 32 -6.00 1.94 -10.11
N GLY A 33 -6.83 1.94 -9.06
CA GLY A 33 -8.24 1.56 -9.13
C GLY A 33 -8.46 0.07 -9.42
N ILE A 34 -7.43 -0.76 -9.33
CA ILE A 34 -7.46 -2.17 -9.71
C ILE A 34 -8.10 -2.99 -8.60
N GLN A 35 -9.36 -3.36 -8.82
CA GLN A 35 -10.14 -4.15 -7.86
C GLN A 35 -9.81 -5.65 -7.90
N LYS A 36 -9.25 -6.16 -9.00
CA LYS A 36 -8.93 -7.58 -9.20
C LYS A 36 -7.59 -7.71 -9.91
N VAL A 37 -6.68 -8.50 -9.35
CA VAL A 37 -5.40 -8.85 -10.00
C VAL A 37 -5.74 -9.74 -11.20
N SER A 38 -5.42 -9.27 -12.40
CA SER A 38 -5.47 -10.04 -13.64
C SER A 38 -4.05 -10.35 -14.11
N ASP A 39 -3.90 -11.25 -15.07
CA ASP A 39 -2.60 -11.62 -15.64
C ASP A 39 -1.85 -10.39 -16.20
N SER A 40 -2.56 -9.40 -16.74
CA SER A 40 -1.97 -8.13 -17.21
C SER A 40 -1.57 -7.15 -16.10
N THR A 41 -1.96 -7.36 -14.84
CA THR A 41 -1.62 -6.46 -13.73
C THR A 41 -0.99 -7.18 -12.54
N ARG A 42 -0.31 -8.30 -12.80
CA ARG A 42 0.38 -9.07 -11.78
C ARG A 42 1.81 -8.61 -11.57
#